data_AF-A0AAD7E2Y6-F1
#
_entry.id   AF-A0AAD7E2Y6-F1
#
_cell.length_a   1.000
_cell.length_b   1.000
_cell.length_c   1.000
_cell.angle_alpha   90.00
_cell.angle_beta   90.00
_cell.angle_gamma   90.00
#
_symmetry.space_group_name_H-M   'P 1'
#
loop_
_entity.id
_entity.type
_entity.pdbx_description
1 polymer ?
#
loop_
_entity_poly.entity_id
_entity_poly.type
_entity_poly.pdbx_seq_one_letter_code
_entity_poly.pdbx_strand_id
1 'polypeptide(L)'
;LVLHESSSCDVCLEGYTWLTPENTPHAIPCGHVFCKSCLESVEPANCPLCRRPYLRDRIKKLHVDRPDADEERDWLQRVVLAFDAETEERDHLTTDLEEWFRERSEDDHSTLRKAWAAFNAYNKLNSKRRQDKQIIKQHQLLLRQQSEESDYAR
;
A
#
# COMPACT_ATOMS: atom_id res chain seq x y z
N LEU A 1 20.52 -13.34 14.33
CA LEU A 1 19.04 -13.41 14.37
C LEU A 1 18.57 -13.24 12.92
N VAL A 2 17.75 -14.16 12.41
CA VAL A 2 17.15 -14.06 11.07
C VAL A 2 15.66 -13.87 11.28
N LEU A 3 15.09 -12.79 10.75
CA LEU A 3 13.64 -12.56 10.74
C LEU A 3 13.11 -12.98 9.38
N HIS A 4 12.08 -13.83 9.36
CA HIS A 4 11.44 -14.26 8.12
C HIS A 4 10.35 -13.25 7.73
N GLU A 5 10.02 -13.15 6.44
CA GLU A 5 8.98 -12.25 5.94
C GLU A 5 7.61 -12.52 6.59
N SER A 6 7.35 -13.77 6.98
CA SER A 6 6.12 -14.18 7.68
C SER A 6 6.19 -14.02 9.21
N SER A 7 7.24 -13.41 9.75
CA SER A 7 7.35 -13.20 11.20
C SER A 7 6.32 -12.16 11.65
N SER A 8 5.62 -12.47 12.75
CA SER A 8 4.62 -11.62 13.37
C SER A 8 4.94 -11.38 14.85
N CYS A 9 4.30 -10.38 15.43
CA CYS A 9 4.41 -10.10 16.86
C CYS A 9 3.65 -11.14 17.70
N ASP A 10 4.28 -11.72 18.72
CA ASP A 10 3.61 -12.68 19.61
C ASP A 10 2.55 -12.05 20.55
N VAL A 11 2.40 -10.71 20.56
CA VAL A 11 1.42 -10.00 21.40
C VAL A 11 0.17 -9.62 20.61
N CYS A 12 0.32 -8.85 19.52
CA CYS A 12 -0.81 -8.45 18.69
C CYS A 12 -1.11 -9.41 17.53
N LEU A 13 -0.23 -10.37 17.26
CA LEU A 13 -0.30 -11.32 16.15
C LEU A 13 -0.26 -10.69 14.75
N GLU A 14 0.02 -9.39 14.65
CA GLU A 14 0.19 -8.70 13.38
C GLU A 14 1.59 -8.97 12.79
N GLY A 15 1.64 -9.08 11.46
CA GLY A 15 2.90 -9.20 10.73
C GLY A 15 3.79 -7.99 10.97
N TYR A 16 5.10 -8.22 11.08
CA TYR A 16 6.05 -7.12 11.11
C TYR A 16 6.05 -6.40 9.77
N THR A 17 5.99 -5.07 9.82
CA THR A 17 6.12 -4.22 8.64
C THR A 17 7.12 -3.11 8.91
N TRP A 18 7.80 -2.68 7.85
CA TRP A 18 8.68 -1.52 7.86
C TRP A 18 8.01 -0.24 7.34
N LEU A 19 6.74 -0.34 6.92
CA LEU A 19 5.95 0.78 6.42
C LEU A 19 5.49 1.70 7.56
N THR A 20 5.19 1.14 8.74
CA THR A 20 4.73 1.90 9.91
C THR A 20 5.68 1.71 11.10
N PRO A 21 6.13 2.78 11.78
CA PRO A 21 7.04 2.67 12.92
C PRO A 21 6.53 1.78 14.06
N GLU A 22 5.22 1.71 14.25
CA GLU A 22 4.53 1.02 15.35
C GLU A 22 4.67 -0.50 15.23
N ASN A 23 4.67 -1.01 14.00
CA ASN A 23 4.70 -2.44 13.69
C ASN A 23 6.11 -2.94 13.33
N THR A 24 7.12 -2.09 13.43
CA THR A 24 8.51 -2.51 13.20
C THR A 24 9.03 -3.40 14.33
N PRO A 25 9.84 -4.43 14.02
CA PRO A 25 10.36 -5.35 15.01
C PRO A 25 11.43 -4.70 15.89
N HIS A 26 11.31 -4.85 17.20
CA HIS A 26 12.23 -4.35 18.20
C HIS A 26 12.65 -5.45 19.16
N ALA A 27 13.95 -5.54 19.44
CA ALA A 27 14.50 -6.44 20.43
C ALA A 27 14.67 -5.74 21.78
N ILE A 28 14.41 -6.49 22.85
CA ILE A 28 14.67 -6.09 24.24
C ILE A 28 15.89 -6.87 24.80
N PRO A 29 16.48 -6.46 25.94
CA PRO A 29 17.74 -7.05 26.45
C PRO A 29 17.73 -8.56 26.68
N CYS A 30 16.56 -9.17 26.86
CA CYS A 30 16.46 -10.63 27.00
C CYS A 30 16.53 -11.39 25.66
N GLY A 31 16.53 -10.69 24.53
CA GLY A 31 16.67 -11.25 23.18
C GLY A 31 15.35 -11.50 22.43
N HIS A 32 14.20 -11.37 23.09
CA HIS A 32 12.89 -11.50 22.43
C HIS A 32 12.52 -10.26 21.62
N VAL A 33 11.70 -10.46 20.59
CA VAL A 33 11.33 -9.44 19.60
C VAL A 33 9.82 -9.23 19.61
N PHE A 34 9.39 -7.97 19.59
CA PHE A 34 7.98 -7.57 19.54
C PHE A 34 7.85 -6.30 18.68
N CYS A 35 6.63 -5.88 18.35
CA CYS A 35 6.44 -4.59 17.69
C CYS A 35 6.59 -3.46 18.71
N LYS A 36 6.87 -2.25 18.23
CA LYS A 36 7.10 -1.07 19.09
C LYS A 36 5.90 -0.78 19.98
N SER A 37 4.70 -0.76 19.40
CA SER A 37 3.46 -0.44 20.10
C SER A 37 3.19 -1.40 21.27
N CYS A 38 3.46 -2.70 21.09
CA CYS A 38 3.30 -3.69 22.15
C CYS A 38 4.34 -3.54 23.27
N LEU A 39 5.60 -3.21 22.96
CA LEU A 39 6.60 -2.95 24.01
C LEU A 39 6.30 -1.67 24.80
N GLU A 40 5.66 -0.70 24.16
CA GLU A 40 5.25 0.55 24.78
C GLU A 40 4.01 0.39 25.67
N SER A 41 3.07 -0.49 25.29
CA SER A 41 1.83 -0.71 26.04
C SER A 41 1.94 -1.67 27.23
N VAL A 42 2.98 -2.51 27.28
CA VAL A 42 3.18 -3.48 28.38
C VAL A 42 3.56 -2.77 29.68
N GLU A 43 2.77 -3.01 30.74
CA GLU A 43 2.99 -2.51 32.09
C GLU A 43 2.70 -3.63 33.12
N PRO A 44 3.62 -3.95 34.05
CA PRO A 44 5.00 -3.43 34.12
C PRO A 44 5.84 -3.86 32.91
N ALA A 45 6.91 -3.11 32.61
CA ALA A 45 7.84 -3.36 31.50
C ALA A 45 8.63 -4.69 31.64
N ASN A 46 7.92 -5.80 31.49
CA ASN A 46 8.40 -7.16 31.58
C ASN A 46 8.19 -7.86 30.24
N CYS A 47 9.16 -8.66 29.80
CA CYS A 47 9.05 -9.42 28.56
C CYS A 47 7.80 -10.33 28.59
N PRO A 48 6.89 -10.25 27.59
CA PRO A 48 5.71 -11.12 27.52
C PRO A 48 6.01 -12.62 27.50
N LEU A 49 7.18 -13.02 27.00
CA LEU A 49 7.57 -14.43 26.86
C LEU A 49 8.30 -14.98 28.10
N CYS A 50 9.36 -14.30 28.56
CA CYS A 50 10.20 -14.81 29.66
C CYS A 50 10.10 -14.03 30.97
N ARG A 51 9.24 -12.99 31.02
CA ARG A 51 8.94 -12.16 32.20
C ARG A 51 10.14 -11.42 32.82
N ARG A 52 11.30 -11.40 32.15
CA ARG A 52 12.45 -10.59 32.58
C ARG A 52 12.11 -9.11 32.42
N PRO A 53 12.41 -8.27 33.44
CA PRO A 53 12.21 -6.83 33.34
C PRO A 53 13.15 -6.25 32.29
N TYR A 54 12.68 -5.21 31.61
CA TYR A 54 13.49 -4.43 30.68
C TYR A 54 13.28 -2.93 30.91
N LEU A 55 14.29 -2.15 30.54
CA LEU A 55 14.19 -0.70 30.52
C LEU A 55 13.80 -0.24 29.11
N ARG A 56 12.87 0.71 29.01
CA ARG A 56 12.32 1.19 27.73
C ARG A 56 13.38 1.86 26.84
N ASP A 57 14.40 2.48 27.44
CA ASP A 57 15.56 3.05 26.76
C ASP A 57 16.50 2.01 26.10
N ARG A 58 16.40 0.75 26.52
CA ARG A 58 17.17 -0.38 25.97
C ARG A 58 16.43 -1.15 24.88
N ILE A 59 15.24 -0.70 24.48
CA ILE A 59 14.56 -1.24 23.31
C ILE A 59 15.36 -0.83 22.06
N LYS A 60 15.69 -1.80 21.19
CA LYS A 60 16.45 -1.56 19.96
C LYS A 60 15.65 -2.00 18.74
N LYS A 61 15.43 -1.07 17.80
CA LYS A 61 14.85 -1.39 16.50
C LYS A 61 15.77 -2.35 15.76
N LEU A 62 15.22 -3.42 15.23
CA LEU A 62 15.99 -4.34 14.40
C LEU A 62 16.10 -3.76 12.99
N HIS A 63 17.34 -3.57 12.54
CA HIS A 63 17.64 -3.32 11.13
C HIS A 63 17.65 -4.67 10.43
N VAL A 64 16.89 -4.79 9.36
CA VAL A 64 16.89 -5.97 8.48
C VAL A 64 17.41 -5.47 7.16
N ASP A 65 18.55 -5.99 6.74
CA ASP A 65 19.12 -5.72 5.43
C ASP A 65 18.18 -6.32 4.39
N ARG A 66 17.30 -5.49 3.83
CA ARG A 66 16.47 -5.88 2.68
C ARG A 66 17.34 -5.79 1.43
N PRO A 67 17.46 -6.86 0.63
CA PRO A 67 18.06 -6.72 -0.70
C PRO A 67 17.20 -5.80 -1.57
N ASP A 68 17.82 -5.04 -2.49
CA ASP A 68 17.15 -4.06 -3.37
C ASP A 68 15.95 -4.62 -4.16
N ALA A 69 15.89 -5.94 -4.34
CA ALA A 69 14.74 -6.65 -4.92
C ALA A 69 13.43 -6.46 -4.13
N ASP A 70 13.50 -6.08 -2.86
CA ASP A 70 12.35 -5.87 -2.01
C ASP A 70 11.70 -4.49 -2.21
N GLU A 71 12.45 -3.46 -2.63
CA GLU A 71 11.87 -2.16 -3.00
C GLU A 71 11.01 -2.30 -4.27
N GLU A 72 11.52 -3.01 -5.28
CA GLU A 72 10.75 -3.28 -6.51
C GLU A 72 9.48 -4.08 -6.19
N ARG A 73 9.58 -5.07 -5.30
CA ARG A 73 8.45 -5.89 -4.88
C ARG A 73 7.40 -5.07 -4.13
N ASP A 74 7.80 -4.18 -3.23
CA ASP A 74 6.89 -3.31 -2.49
C ASP A 74 6.11 -2.39 -3.43
N TRP A 75 6.82 -1.77 -4.38
CA TRP A 75 6.19 -0.96 -5.42
C TRP A 75 5.25 -1.77 -6.31
N LEU A 76 5.64 -2.98 -6.71
CA LEU A 76 4.76 -3.87 -7.48
C LEU A 76 3.47 -4.18 -6.69
N GLN A 77 3.59 -4.45 -5.40
CA GLN A 77 2.43 -4.71 -4.54
C GLN A 77 1.53 -3.47 -4.44
N ARG A 78 2.10 -2.27 -4.23
CA ARG A 78 1.34 -1.00 -4.22
C ARG A 78 0.61 -0.77 -5.55
N VAL A 79 1.28 -0.98 -6.69
CA VAL A 79 0.67 -0.87 -8.03
C VAL A 79 -0.48 -1.84 -8.21
N VAL A 80 -0.31 -3.11 -7.80
CA VAL A 80 -1.36 -4.13 -7.92
C VAL A 80 -2.60 -3.78 -7.08
N LEU A 81 -2.40 -3.32 -5.84
CA LEU A 81 -3.50 -2.95 -4.95
C LEU A 81 -4.25 -1.69 -5.44
N ALA A 82 -3.58 -0.81 -6.16
CA ALA A 82 -4.16 0.46 -6.61
C ALA A 82 -5.08 0.35 -7.83
N PHE A 83 -5.19 -0.82 -8.51
CA PHE A 83 -6.04 -0.96 -9.71
C PHE A 83 -7.49 -0.56 -9.44
N ASP A 84 -8.00 -0.85 -8.25
CA ASP A 84 -9.38 -0.52 -7.87
C ASP A 84 -9.47 0.61 -6.83
N ALA A 85 -8.35 1.29 -6.54
CA ALA A 85 -8.29 2.36 -5.56
C ALA A 85 -9.08 3.61 -5.98
N GLU A 86 -9.30 4.52 -5.05
CA GLU A 86 -9.89 5.83 -5.31
C GLU A 86 -8.94 6.73 -6.12
N THR A 87 -9.49 7.79 -6.73
CA THR A 87 -8.69 8.64 -7.64
C THR A 87 -7.53 9.34 -6.93
N GLU A 88 -7.76 9.82 -5.71
CA GLU A 88 -6.73 10.51 -4.90
C GLU A 88 -5.57 9.57 -4.54
N GLU A 89 -5.86 8.34 -4.10
CA GLU A 89 -4.85 7.33 -3.78
C GLU A 89 -4.04 6.93 -5.03
N ARG A 90 -4.70 6.83 -6.19
CA ARG A 90 -4.02 6.58 -7.47
C ARG A 90 -3.09 7.74 -7.85
N ASP A 91 -3.51 8.98 -7.68
CA ASP A 91 -2.71 10.17 -8.03
C ASP A 91 -1.48 10.31 -7.11
N HIS A 92 -1.63 10.01 -5.82
CA HIS A 92 -0.50 9.95 -4.89
C HIS A 92 0.49 8.86 -5.27
N LEU A 93 0.02 7.64 -5.54
CA LEU A 93 0.89 6.55 -5.97
C LEU A 93 1.66 6.91 -7.26
N THR A 94 0.98 7.56 -8.20
CA THR A 94 1.58 8.04 -9.46
C THR A 94 2.75 8.97 -9.19
N THR A 95 2.53 9.95 -8.31
CA THR A 95 3.55 10.94 -7.96
C THR A 95 4.77 10.28 -7.32
N ASP A 96 4.53 9.43 -6.31
CA ASP A 96 5.63 8.80 -5.58
C ASP A 96 6.47 7.87 -6.48
N LEU A 97 5.81 7.07 -7.34
CA LEU A 97 6.51 6.11 -8.18
C LEU A 97 7.29 6.78 -9.31
N GLU A 98 6.77 7.87 -9.88
CA GLU A 98 7.50 8.68 -10.86
C GLU A 98 8.74 9.34 -10.25
N GLU A 99 8.65 9.81 -9.01
CA GLU A 99 9.80 10.33 -8.27
C GLU A 99 10.85 9.24 -8.03
N TRP A 100 10.41 8.06 -7.57
CA TRP A 100 11.29 6.92 -7.35
C TRP A 100 12.02 6.45 -8.61
N PHE A 101 11.35 6.48 -9.77
CA PHE A 101 11.96 6.15 -11.06
C PHE A 101 12.97 7.20 -11.55
N ARG A 102 12.87 8.47 -11.12
CA ARG A 102 13.74 9.56 -11.60
C ARG A 102 15.18 9.41 -11.15
N GLU A 103 15.39 8.78 -9.99
CA GLU A 103 16.70 8.58 -9.39
C GLU A 103 17.44 7.34 -9.92
N ARG A 104 16.82 6.57 -10.82
CA ARG A 104 17.29 5.24 -11.25
C ARG A 104 17.42 5.13 -12.77
N SER A 105 18.26 4.20 -13.25
CA SER A 105 18.47 3.98 -14.69
C SER A 105 17.19 3.51 -15.39
N GLU A 106 17.09 3.73 -16.70
CA GLU A 106 15.97 3.21 -17.52
C GLU A 106 15.98 1.68 -17.61
N ASP A 107 17.15 1.05 -17.51
CA ASP A 107 17.30 -0.41 -17.57
C ASP A 107 17.06 -1.11 -16.21
N ASP A 108 16.98 -0.34 -15.12
CA ASP A 108 16.68 -0.88 -13.79
C ASP A 108 15.17 -1.18 -13.65
N HIS A 109 14.86 -2.28 -12.95
CA HIS A 109 13.49 -2.64 -12.54
C HIS A 109 12.47 -2.71 -13.69
N SER A 110 12.86 -3.38 -14.78
CA SER A 110 12.04 -3.50 -16.00
C SER A 110 10.65 -4.14 -15.77
N THR A 111 10.49 -4.95 -14.72
CA THR A 111 9.20 -5.56 -14.36
C THR A 111 8.24 -4.52 -13.79
N LEU A 112 8.69 -3.76 -12.80
CA LEU A 112 7.91 -2.67 -12.22
C LEU A 112 7.55 -1.60 -13.26
N ARG A 113 8.47 -1.22 -14.15
CA ARG A 113 8.17 -0.28 -15.25
C ARG A 113 7.05 -0.81 -16.17
N LYS A 114 7.06 -2.09 -16.50
CA LYS A 114 5.99 -2.72 -17.31
C LYS A 114 4.66 -2.77 -16.56
N ALA A 115 4.68 -3.13 -15.28
CA ALA A 115 3.49 -3.14 -14.44
C ALA A 115 2.89 -1.73 -14.33
N TRP A 116 3.74 -0.73 -14.13
CA TRP A 116 3.36 0.69 -14.10
C TRP A 116 2.72 1.15 -15.42
N ALA A 117 3.33 0.82 -16.55
CA ALA A 117 2.77 1.14 -17.86
C ALA A 117 1.38 0.52 -18.07
N ALA A 118 1.19 -0.74 -17.64
CA ALA A 118 -0.09 -1.43 -17.71
C ALA A 118 -1.14 -0.78 -16.80
N PHE A 119 -0.76 -0.40 -15.57
CA PHE A 119 -1.62 0.31 -14.62
C PHE A 119 -2.11 1.65 -15.19
N ASN A 120 -1.21 2.46 -15.76
CA ASN A 120 -1.57 3.73 -16.38
C ASN A 120 -2.51 3.56 -17.57
N ALA A 121 -2.26 2.57 -18.41
CA ALA A 121 -3.15 2.24 -19.53
C ALA A 121 -4.55 1.83 -19.05
N TYR A 122 -4.62 0.99 -18.02
CA TYR A 122 -5.88 0.58 -17.40
C TYR A 122 -6.67 1.76 -16.83
N ASN A 123 -6.00 2.65 -16.09
CA ASN A 123 -6.65 3.83 -15.51
C ASN A 123 -7.21 4.77 -16.58
N LYS A 124 -6.44 5.00 -17.65
CA LYS A 124 -6.89 5.79 -18.80
C LYS A 124 -8.10 5.16 -19.50
N LEU A 125 -8.11 3.84 -19.64
CA LEU A 125 -9.25 3.13 -20.23
C LEU A 125 -10.48 3.21 -19.33
N ASN A 126 -10.29 3.08 -18.01
CA ASN A 126 -11.38 3.15 -17.04
C ASN A 126 -12.01 4.53 -16.93
N SER A 127 -11.20 5.60 -16.94
CA SER A 127 -11.70 6.98 -16.93
C SER A 127 -12.52 7.26 -18.18
N LYS A 128 -12.02 6.86 -19.37
CA LYS A 128 -12.75 6.95 -20.63
C LYS A 128 -14.06 6.16 -20.59
N ARG A 129 -14.04 4.91 -20.11
CA ARG A 129 -15.25 4.08 -19.96
C ARG A 129 -16.30 4.74 -19.05
N ARG A 130 -15.88 5.42 -17.98
CA ARG A 130 -16.79 6.16 -17.09
C ARG A 130 -17.41 7.37 -17.82
N GLN A 131 -16.61 8.13 -18.57
CA GLN A 131 -17.08 9.26 -19.37
C GLN A 131 -18.07 8.82 -20.46
N ASP A 132 -17.72 7.79 -21.24
CA ASP A 132 -18.57 7.26 -22.31
C ASP A 132 -19.93 6.80 -21.76
N LYS A 133 -19.95 6.14 -20.59
CA LYS A 133 -21.20 5.76 -19.91
C LYS A 133 -22.07 6.96 -19.55
N GLN A 134 -21.47 8.05 -19.08
CA GLN A 134 -22.23 9.27 -18.75
C GLN A 134 -22.82 9.92 -20.00
N ILE A 135 -22.04 10.01 -21.08
CA ILE A 135 -22.46 10.56 -22.36
C ILE A 135 -23.62 9.73 -22.94
N ILE A 136 -23.49 8.40 -22.96
CA ILE A 136 -24.57 7.50 -23.44
C ILE A 136 -25.85 7.72 -22.63
N LYS A 137 -25.75 7.81 -21.30
CA LYS A 137 -26.92 8.06 -20.44
C LYS A 137 -27.57 9.40 -20.73
N GLN A 138 -26.79 10.46 -20.97
CA GLN A 138 -27.32 11.78 -21.34
C GLN A 138 -28.02 11.74 -22.70
N HIS A 139 -27.42 11.12 -23.71
CA HIS A 139 -28.05 10.99 -25.03
C HIS A 139 -29.36 10.19 -24.97
N GLN A 140 -29.43 9.12 -24.18
CA GLN A 140 -30.66 8.36 -23.98
C GLN A 140 -31.79 9.21 -23.37
N LEU A 141 -31.48 10.08 -22.41
CA LEU A 141 -32.46 10.99 -21.82
C LEU A 141 -32.96 12.02 -22.83
N LEU A 142 -32.07 12.60 -23.64
CA LEU A 142 -32.45 13.56 -24.68
C LEU A 142 -33.34 12.92 -25.76
N LEU A 143 -32.99 11.71 -26.22
CA LEU A 143 -33.81 10.98 -27.19
C LEU A 143 -35.21 10.69 -26.65
N ARG A 144 -35.31 10.34 -25.35
CA ARG A 144 -36.59 10.11 -24.69
C ARG A 144 -37.43 11.39 -24.61
N GLN A 145 -36.82 12.51 -24.25
CA GLN A 145 -37.50 13.80 -24.21
C GLN A 145 -38.01 14.21 -25.59
N GLN A 146 -37.18 14.05 -26.63
CA GLN A 146 -37.59 14.34 -28.01
C GLN A 146 -38.72 13.45 -28.51
N SER A 147 -38.74 12.15 -28.14
CA SER A 147 -39.87 11.28 -28.49
C SER A 147 -41.16 11.70 -27.79
N GLU A 148 -41.08 12.05 -26.51
CA GLU A 148 -42.24 12.50 -25.72
C GLU A 148 -42.80 13.83 -26.26
N GLU A 149 -41.93 14.76 -26.68
CA GLU A 149 -42.34 16.03 -27.32
C GLU A 149 -42.95 15.83 -28.71
N SER A 150 -42.42 14.90 -29.52
CA SER A 150 -42.95 14.58 -30.84
C SER A 150 -44.33 13.90 -30.78
N ASP A 151 -44.58 13.08 -29.75
CA ASP A 151 -45.85 12.40 -29.56
C ASP A 151 -46.94 13.37 -29.09
N TYR A 152 -46.59 14.44 -28.36
CA TYR A 152 -47.53 15.47 -27.91
C TYR A 152 -47.88 16.51 -28.99
N ALA A 153 -47.05 16.62 -30.04
CA ALA A 153 -47.26 17.54 -31.16
C ALA A 153 -48.12 16.97 -32.31
N ARG A 154 -48.56 15.71 -32.20
CA ARG A 154 -49.47 15.02 -33.13
C ARG A 154 -50.89 14.94 -32.59
#